data_AF-A0A5R2MWY2-F1
#
_entry.id   AF-A0A5R2MWY2-F1
#
_cell.length_a   1.000
_cell.length_b   1.000
_cell.length_c   1.000
_cell.angle_alpha   90.00
_cell.angle_beta   90.00
_cell.angle_gamma   90.00
#
_symmetry.space_group_name_H-M   'P 1'
#
loop_
_entity.id
_entity.type
_entity.pdbx_description
1 polymer ?
#
loop_
_entity_poly.entity_id
_entity_poly.type
_entity_poly.pdbx_seq_one_letter_code
_entity_poly.pdbx_strand_id
1 'polypeptide(L)'
;GGIILSASHNPGGPHEDFGIKYNAANGGPAPEKLTDAIFAKTKAISSFKIADIDPIDIDTVGTVKAGGMTVEIIDPVTDYAELMESLFDFDALRKLFKSGFRMRFDAMHAVTGP
;
A
#
# COMPACT_ATOMS: atom_id res chain seq x y z
N GLY A 1 -1.17 12.59 -0.80
CA GLY A 1 -1.24 11.49 -1.77
C GLY A 1 -0.49 10.31 -1.20
N GLY A 2 -0.31 9.25 -1.97
CA GLY A 2 0.39 8.05 -1.52
C GLY A 2 1.22 7.43 -2.63
N ILE A 3 2.40 6.92 -2.29
CA ILE A 3 3.19 6.07 -3.20
C ILE A 3 2.84 4.62 -2.89
N ILE A 4 2.56 3.84 -3.92
CA ILE A 4 2.24 2.42 -3.80
C ILE A 4 3.28 1.64 -4.59
N LEU A 5 3.99 0.73 -3.92
CA LEU A 5 4.98 -0.16 -4.52
C LEU A 5 4.27 -1.47 -4.91
N SER A 6 3.93 -1.62 -6.18
CA SER A 6 3.18 -2.78 -6.68
C SER A 6 3.33 -2.94 -8.19
N ALA A 7 3.68 -4.15 -8.62
CA ALA A 7 3.62 -4.60 -10.01
C ALA A 7 2.19 -5.05 -10.43
N SER A 8 1.18 -4.79 -9.60
CA SER A 8 -0.21 -5.17 -9.81
C SER A 8 -0.40 -6.70 -9.88
N HIS A 9 -0.63 -7.24 -11.09
CA HIS A 9 -0.83 -8.66 -11.34
C HIS A 9 0.40 -9.30 -12.01
N ASN A 10 1.41 -8.49 -12.34
CA ASN A 10 2.61 -8.99 -13.00
C ASN A 10 3.42 -9.81 -11.98
N PRO A 11 4.11 -10.87 -12.42
CA PRO A 11 5.03 -11.61 -11.57
C PRO A 11 6.04 -10.67 -10.90
N GLY A 12 6.31 -10.92 -9.62
CA GLY A 12 7.38 -10.25 -8.88
C GLY A 12 8.60 -11.16 -8.75
N GLY A 13 9.77 -10.56 -8.58
CA GLY A 13 11.02 -11.30 -8.36
C GLY A 13 12.25 -10.50 -8.78
N PRO A 14 13.46 -10.99 -8.48
CA PRO A 14 14.71 -10.29 -8.80
C PRO A 14 14.94 -10.00 -10.30
N HIS A 15 14.22 -10.70 -11.17
CA HIS A 15 14.32 -10.58 -12.64
C HIS A 15 12.98 -10.22 -13.30
N GLU A 16 11.96 -9.94 -12.50
CA GLU A 16 10.60 -9.66 -12.97
C GLU A 16 10.24 -8.19 -12.69
N ASP A 17 8.97 -7.84 -12.81
CA ASP A 17 8.51 -6.46 -12.77
C ASP A 17 8.54 -5.85 -11.37
N PHE A 18 8.83 -4.55 -11.33
CA PHE A 18 8.63 -3.69 -10.17
C PHE A 18 7.86 -2.44 -10.60
N GLY A 19 6.80 -2.11 -9.86
CA GLY A 19 5.93 -0.97 -10.17
C GLY A 19 5.91 0.05 -9.04
N ILE A 20 5.98 1.32 -9.40
CA ILE A 20 5.80 2.45 -8.49
C ILE A 20 4.61 3.26 -9.00
N LYS A 21 3.57 3.40 -8.18
CA LYS A 21 2.35 4.15 -8.49
C LYS A 21 2.21 5.33 -7.54
N TYR A 22 1.50 6.37 -7.97
CA TYR A 22 1.16 7.52 -7.15
C TYR A 22 -0.35 7.77 -7.16
N ASN A 23 -0.94 7.89 -5.97
CA ASN A 23 -2.33 8.30 -5.77
C ASN A 23 -2.40 9.74 -5.26
N ALA A 24 -3.39 10.48 -5.76
CA ALA A 24 -3.65 11.87 -5.39
C ALA A 24 -4.29 11.99 -4.00
N ALA A 25 -4.56 13.21 -3.54
CA ALA A 25 -5.09 13.47 -2.20
C ALA A 25 -6.49 12.89 -1.94
N ASN A 26 -7.25 12.61 -2.99
CA ASN A 26 -8.57 11.97 -2.91
C ASN A 26 -8.50 10.43 -2.80
N GLY A 27 -7.30 9.84 -2.67
CA GLY A 27 -7.09 8.39 -2.60
C GLY A 27 -7.12 7.67 -3.95
N GLY A 28 -7.55 8.33 -5.03
CA GLY A 28 -7.58 7.77 -6.38
C GLY A 28 -6.24 7.88 -7.12
N PRO A 29 -6.11 7.21 -8.29
CA PRO A 29 -4.93 7.32 -9.14
C PRO A 29 -4.62 8.78 -9.52
N ALA A 30 -3.34 9.07 -9.70
CA ALA A 30 -2.91 10.38 -10.20
C ALA A 30 -3.60 10.74 -11.53
N PRO A 31 -4.07 11.99 -11.71
CA PRO A 31 -4.58 12.46 -13.00
C PRO A 31 -3.51 12.41 -14.08
N GLU A 32 -3.92 12.20 -15.34
CA GLU A 32 -3.02 12.08 -16.50
C GLU A 32 -2.03 13.26 -16.62
N LYS A 33 -2.52 14.48 -16.42
CA LYS A 33 -1.69 15.69 -16.41
C LYS A 33 -0.51 15.60 -15.42
N LEU A 34 -0.70 14.94 -14.28
CA LEU A 34 0.35 14.74 -13.29
C LEU A 34 1.30 13.61 -13.71
N THR A 35 0.77 12.49 -14.22
CA THR A 35 1.61 11.37 -14.66
C THR A 35 2.50 11.75 -15.85
N ASP A 36 1.99 12.55 -16.78
CA ASP A 36 2.77 13.07 -17.92
C ASP A 36 3.88 14.01 -17.46
N ALA A 37 3.59 14.87 -16.48
CA ALA A 37 4.59 15.76 -15.89
C ALA A 37 5.70 14.96 -15.18
N ILE A 38 5.34 13.89 -14.46
CA ILE A 38 6.29 12.98 -13.84
C ILE A 38 7.15 12.30 -14.93
N PHE A 39 6.54 11.76 -15.98
CA PHE A 39 7.25 11.11 -17.09
C PHE A 39 8.20 12.06 -17.83
N ALA A 40 7.78 13.30 -18.08
CA ALA A 40 8.66 14.30 -18.68
C ALA A 40 9.88 14.60 -17.78
N LYS A 41 9.68 14.63 -16.45
CA LYS A 41 10.76 14.84 -15.48
C LYS A 41 11.70 13.65 -15.37
N THR A 42 11.21 12.41 -15.43
CA THR A 42 12.09 11.22 -15.37
C THR A 42 13.03 11.14 -16.57
N LYS A 43 12.63 11.68 -17.74
CA LYS A 43 13.51 11.77 -18.92
C LYS A 43 14.60 12.84 -18.82
N ALA A 44 14.39 13.86 -18.00
CA ALA A 44 15.26 15.05 -17.95
C ALA A 44 16.03 15.18 -16.63
N ILE A 45 15.75 14.33 -15.64
CA ILE A 45 16.39 14.40 -14.32
C ILE A 45 17.88 14.11 -14.43
N SER A 46 18.70 14.99 -13.85
CA SER A 46 20.17 14.85 -13.81
C SER A 46 20.72 14.60 -12.41
N SER A 47 19.90 14.84 -11.38
CA SER A 47 20.24 14.59 -9.98
C SER A 47 18.95 14.43 -9.16
N PHE A 48 19.06 13.75 -8.03
CA PHE A 48 18.01 13.67 -7.01
C PHE A 48 18.58 14.03 -5.64
N LYS A 49 17.70 14.42 -4.72
CA LYS A 49 18.08 14.70 -3.34
C LYS A 49 17.75 13.48 -2.49
N ILE A 50 18.70 13.09 -1.65
CA ILE A 50 18.54 12.01 -0.69
C ILE A 50 19.09 12.49 0.65
N ALA A 51 18.35 12.22 1.73
CA ALA A 51 18.84 12.46 3.07
C ALA A 51 19.69 11.27 3.52
N ASP A 52 20.82 11.57 4.17
CA ASP A 52 21.64 10.54 4.82
C ASP A 52 21.06 10.28 6.21
N ILE A 53 20.32 9.18 6.35
CA ILE A 53 19.64 8.78 7.58
C ILE A 53 19.82 7.29 7.81
N ASP A 54 19.85 6.89 9.08
CA ASP A 54 19.90 5.48 9.45
C ASP A 54 18.66 4.73 8.95
N PRO A 55 18.78 3.42 8.64
CA PRO A 55 17.63 2.58 8.31
C PRO A 55 16.56 2.63 9.39
N ILE A 56 15.31 2.70 8.97
CA ILE A 56 14.14 2.66 9.85
C ILE A 56 13.63 1.22 9.88
N ASP A 57 13.38 0.69 11.08
CA ASP A 57 12.65 -0.56 11.25
C ASP A 57 11.19 -0.36 10.81
N ILE A 58 10.81 -1.04 9.73
CA ILE A 58 9.45 -0.99 9.15
C ILE A 58 8.58 -2.17 9.58
N ASP A 59 9.13 -3.11 10.35
CA ASP A 59 8.41 -4.31 10.81
C ASP A 59 7.73 -4.10 12.17
N THR A 60 8.06 -3.00 12.87
CA THR A 60 7.49 -2.66 14.17
C THR A 60 6.58 -1.44 14.07
N VAL A 61 5.29 -1.62 14.39
CA VAL A 61 4.31 -0.51 14.49
C VAL A 61 4.78 0.52 15.53
N GLY A 62 4.72 1.79 15.16
CA GLY A 62 5.13 2.88 16.03
C GLY A 62 5.55 4.14 15.28
N THR A 63 6.09 5.10 16.04
CA THR A 63 6.52 6.39 15.49
C THR A 63 8.00 6.60 15.77
N VAL A 64 8.75 7.00 14.74
CA VAL A 64 10.17 7.34 14.85
C VAL A 64 10.44 8.75 14.31
N LYS A 65 11.49 9.39 14.84
CA LYS A 65 12.04 10.64 14.29
C LYS A 65 13.29 10.30 13.48
N ALA A 66 13.33 10.70 12.22
CA ALA A 66 14.47 10.45 11.34
C ALA A 66 14.65 11.64 10.39
N GLY A 67 15.88 12.11 10.18
CA GLY A 67 16.17 13.18 9.20
C GLY A 67 15.38 14.49 9.41
N GLY A 68 14.97 14.81 10.64
CA GLY A 68 14.13 15.98 10.94
C GLY A 68 12.64 15.80 10.58
N MET A 69 12.21 14.62 10.15
CA MET A 69 10.82 14.26 9.90
C MET A 69 10.30 13.21 10.90
N THR A 70 8.99 13.01 10.88
CA THR A 70 8.32 11.93 11.61
C THR A 70 7.97 10.83 10.62
N VAL A 71 8.28 9.58 10.95
CA VAL A 71 7.84 8.40 10.21
C VAL A 71 6.96 7.59 11.14
N GLU A 72 5.77 7.24 10.66
CA GLU A 72 4.79 6.43 11.38
C GLU A 72 4.59 5.13 10.63
N ILE A 73 4.89 4.02 11.30
CA ILE A 73 4.66 2.65 10.83
C ILE A 73 3.31 2.25 11.42
N ILE A 74 2.33 2.04 10.56
CA ILE A 74 0.95 1.70 10.94
C ILE A 74 0.68 0.22 10.71
N ASP A 75 -0.31 -0.32 11.42
CA ASP A 75 -0.84 -1.64 11.13
C ASP A 75 -1.50 -1.64 9.72
N PRO A 76 -1.15 -2.59 8.83
CA PRO A 76 -1.61 -2.55 7.44
C PRO A 76 -3.07 -2.98 7.25
N VAL A 77 -3.75 -3.49 8.30
CA VAL A 77 -5.10 -4.07 8.21
C VAL A 77 -6.14 -3.22 8.94
N THR A 78 -5.77 -2.61 10.06
CA THR A 78 -6.69 -2.02 11.05
C THR A 78 -7.70 -1.05 10.41
N ASP A 79 -7.23 0.02 9.76
CA ASP A 79 -8.11 1.03 9.17
C ASP A 79 -9.05 0.45 8.09
N TYR A 80 -8.54 -0.49 7.29
CA TYR A 80 -9.33 -1.15 6.25
C TYR A 80 -10.40 -2.05 6.85
N ALA A 81 -10.06 -2.83 7.87
CA ALA A 81 -10.98 -3.70 8.58
C ALA A 81 -12.10 -2.91 9.26
N GLU A 82 -11.77 -1.80 9.93
CA GLU A 82 -12.75 -0.89 10.54
C GLU A 82 -13.72 -0.31 9.50
N LEU A 83 -13.19 0.11 8.34
CA LEU A 83 -14.03 0.57 7.24
C LEU A 83 -14.95 -0.55 6.75
N MET A 84 -14.45 -1.77 6.56
CA MET A 84 -15.29 -2.90 6.13
C MET A 84 -16.38 -3.23 7.16
N GLU A 85 -16.08 -3.20 8.46
CA GLU A 85 -17.06 -3.37 9.53
C GLU A 85 -18.15 -2.29 9.53
N SER A 86 -17.81 -1.06 9.12
CA SER A 86 -18.79 0.02 8.97
C SER A 86 -19.72 -0.15 7.75
N LEU A 87 -19.23 -0.83 6.70
CA LEU A 87 -19.92 -0.98 5.42
C LEU A 87 -20.76 -2.27 5.34
N PHE A 88 -20.38 -3.32 6.07
CA PHE A 88 -21.01 -4.64 6.02
C PHE A 88 -21.46 -5.11 7.40
N ASP A 89 -22.56 -5.87 7.45
CA ASP A 89 -23.02 -6.52 8.68
C ASP A 89 -22.15 -7.74 9.00
N PHE A 90 -21.10 -7.52 9.79
CA PHE A 90 -20.18 -8.57 10.21
C PHE A 90 -20.86 -9.60 11.13
N ASP A 91 -21.92 -9.24 11.86
CA ASP A 91 -22.65 -10.20 12.68
C ASP A 91 -23.46 -11.18 11.82
N ALA A 92 -24.06 -10.70 10.72
CA ALA A 92 -24.70 -11.56 9.72
C ALA A 92 -23.68 -12.49 9.05
N LEU A 93 -22.50 -11.98 8.66
CA LEU A 93 -21.42 -12.80 8.10
C LEU A 93 -20.94 -13.87 9.09
N ARG A 94 -20.72 -13.50 10.36
CA ARG A 94 -20.37 -14.45 11.43
C ARG A 94 -21.44 -15.53 11.60
N LYS A 95 -22.74 -15.18 11.54
CA LYS A 95 -23.85 -16.15 11.60
C LYS A 95 -23.83 -17.12 10.41
N LEU A 96 -23.56 -16.64 9.20
CA LEU A 96 -23.44 -17.46 7.99
C LEU A 96 -22.33 -18.52 8.13
N PHE A 97 -21.15 -18.13 8.59
CA PHE A 97 -20.06 -19.10 8.81
C PHE A 97 -20.40 -20.09 9.94
N LYS A 98 -21.04 -19.61 11.02
CA LYS A 98 -21.51 -20.48 12.11
C LYS A 98 -22.58 -21.48 11.66
N SER A 99 -23.36 -21.20 10.61
CA SER A 99 -24.36 -22.13 10.07
C SER A 99 -23.75 -23.24 9.19
N GLY A 100 -22.42 -23.33 9.09
CA GLY A 100 -21.72 -24.38 8.36
C GLY A 100 -21.35 -24.03 6.92
N PHE A 101 -21.49 -22.76 6.51
CA PHE A 101 -20.99 -22.30 5.22
C PHE A 101 -19.47 -22.49 5.13
N ARG A 102 -18.99 -22.99 3.98
CA ARG A 102 -17.57 -23.22 3.74
C ARG A 102 -17.10 -22.37 2.57
N MET A 103 -15.95 -21.74 2.75
CA MET A 103 -15.28 -20.93 1.74
C MET A 103 -13.80 -21.33 1.69
N ARG A 104 -13.19 -21.16 0.51
CA ARG A 104 -11.73 -21.12 0.36
C ARG A 104 -11.37 -19.78 -0.23
N PHE A 105 -10.40 -19.12 0.40
CA PHE A 105 -9.78 -17.90 -0.10
C PHE A 105 -8.30 -18.20 -0.30
N ASP A 106 -7.81 -17.98 -1.52
CA ASP A 106 -6.41 -18.13 -1.85
C ASP A 106 -5.86 -16.74 -2.18
N ALA A 107 -5.00 -16.23 -1.31
CA ALA A 107 -4.36 -14.93 -1.48
C ALA A 107 -3.15 -14.99 -2.43
N MET A 108 -2.79 -16.17 -2.95
CA MET A 108 -1.69 -16.37 -3.90
C MET A 108 -0.35 -15.78 -3.43
N HIS A 109 -0.08 -15.83 -2.12
CA HIS A 109 1.08 -15.20 -1.47
C HIS A 109 1.19 -13.68 -1.68
N ALA A 110 0.08 -13.00 -1.95
CA ALA A 110 0.01 -11.55 -2.16
C ALA A 110 -0.39 -10.78 -0.90
N VAL A 111 -0.41 -9.45 -1.02
CA VAL A 111 -0.72 -8.50 0.07
C VAL A 111 -2.15 -8.61 0.64
N THR A 112 -3.06 -9.31 -0.03
CA THR A 112 -4.41 -9.58 0.47
C THR A 112 -4.46 -10.77 1.45
N GLY A 113 -3.31 -11.31 1.83
CA GLY A 113 -3.18 -12.45 2.75
C GLY A 113 -3.32 -12.09 4.23
N PRO A 114 -2.56 -11.10 4.76
CA PRO A 114 -2.79 -10.53 6.08
C PRO A 114 -4.23 -10.01 6.23
#